data_AF-A0A971D3Y1-F1
#
_entry.id   AF-A0A971D3Y1-F1
#
_cell.length_a   1.000
_cell.length_b   1.000
_cell.length_c   1.000
_cell.angle_alpha   90.00
_cell.angle_beta   90.00
_cell.angle_gamma   90.00
#
_symmetry.space_group_name_H-M   'P 1'
#
loop_
_entity.id
_entity.type
_entity.pdbx_description
1 polymer ?
#
loop_
_entity_poly.entity_id
_entity_poly.type
_entity_poly.pdbx_seq_one_letter_code
_entity_poly.pdbx_strand_id
1 'polypeptide(L)'
;PDLESLAAASFREVLLRWQGLGYNNRALRLHRCAVAVTGSATAAGARARLPRTLDGLQALPGVGPYTARAVLVFAHNADVAAVDANVRRVLTHELGLPHDLGPKDLQTVADAALPRGRSRDWHNGLMDYGALVLTARSSGIASRRRQGPFQGSRRQRRARLLRRVLAHGPLTLPELATALETTTAEVTDLVALLHRDGLVRTSEGRVHVA
;
A
#
# COMPACT_ATOMS: atom_id res chain seq x y z
N PRO A 1 -18.30 -11.83 1.69
CA PRO A 1 -16.92 -11.27 1.57
C PRO A 1 -16.44 -10.82 2.95
N ASP A 2 -15.36 -11.41 3.46
CA ASP A 2 -14.79 -11.12 4.79
C ASP A 2 -13.27 -11.39 4.83
N LEU A 3 -12.66 -11.18 6.01
CA LEU A 3 -11.22 -11.36 6.23
C LEU A 3 -10.83 -12.83 6.07
N GLU A 4 -11.69 -13.74 6.54
CA GLU A 4 -11.52 -15.17 6.47
C GLU A 4 -11.46 -15.65 5.01
N SER A 5 -12.38 -15.17 4.16
CA SER A 5 -12.38 -15.46 2.72
C SER A 5 -11.08 -15.00 2.06
N LEU A 6 -10.57 -13.83 2.42
CA LEU A 6 -9.31 -13.31 1.89
C LEU A 6 -8.10 -14.09 2.40
N ALA A 7 -8.10 -14.49 3.67
CA ALA A 7 -7.04 -15.29 4.27
C ALA A 7 -6.94 -16.69 3.65
N ALA A 8 -8.09 -17.31 3.33
CA ALA A 8 -8.16 -18.63 2.72
C ALA A 8 -7.77 -18.65 1.23
N ALA A 9 -7.89 -17.52 0.52
CA ALA A 9 -7.52 -17.42 -0.89
C ALA A 9 -6.01 -17.62 -1.10
N SER A 10 -5.64 -18.23 -2.23
CA SER A 10 -4.22 -18.32 -2.61
C SER A 10 -3.67 -16.93 -2.95
N PHE A 11 -2.38 -16.71 -2.70
CA PHE A 11 -1.75 -15.43 -3.06
C PHE A 11 -1.83 -15.17 -4.57
N ARG A 12 -1.79 -16.22 -5.40
CA ARG A 12 -2.02 -16.13 -6.84
C ARG A 12 -3.38 -15.51 -7.18
N GLU A 13 -4.46 -15.95 -6.55
CA GLU A 13 -5.81 -15.39 -6.78
C GLU A 13 -5.89 -13.93 -6.36
N VAL A 14 -5.34 -13.58 -5.20
CA VAL A 14 -5.27 -12.20 -4.74
C VAL A 14 -4.51 -11.33 -5.74
N LEU A 15 -3.37 -11.81 -6.22
CA LEU A 15 -2.53 -11.08 -7.16
C LEU A 15 -3.18 -10.94 -8.54
N LEU A 16 -3.96 -11.92 -9.00
CA LEU A 16 -4.79 -11.81 -10.20
C LEU A 16 -5.81 -10.68 -10.08
N ARG A 17 -6.51 -10.59 -8.94
CA ARG A 17 -7.47 -9.50 -8.67
C ARG A 17 -6.79 -8.13 -8.49
N TRP A 18 -5.52 -8.12 -8.10
CA TRP A 18 -4.73 -6.89 -7.92
C TRP A 18 -4.15 -6.32 -9.24
N GLN A 19 -4.27 -7.03 -10.36
CA GLN A 19 -3.68 -6.59 -11.62
C GLN A 19 -4.20 -5.20 -12.02
N GLY A 20 -3.26 -4.31 -12.37
CA GLY A 20 -3.58 -2.92 -12.77
C GLY A 20 -3.44 -1.90 -11.64
N LEU A 21 -3.53 -2.31 -10.37
CA LEU A 21 -3.44 -1.38 -9.22
C LEU A 21 -2.00 -0.95 -8.87
N GLY A 22 -1.00 -1.59 -9.48
CA GLY A 22 0.42 -1.34 -9.22
C GLY A 22 0.86 -1.75 -7.81
N TYR A 23 2.17 -1.62 -7.54
CA TYR A 23 2.78 -1.96 -6.25
C TYR A 23 2.33 -3.31 -5.68
N ASN A 24 2.64 -4.40 -6.38
CA ASN A 24 2.18 -5.76 -6.05
C ASN A 24 2.50 -6.21 -4.62
N ASN A 25 3.54 -5.65 -3.96
CA ASN A 25 3.81 -5.90 -2.54
C ASN A 25 2.64 -5.51 -1.64
N ARG A 26 1.77 -4.56 -2.05
CA ARG A 26 0.56 -4.21 -1.31
C ARG A 26 -0.46 -5.35 -1.33
N ALA A 27 -0.57 -6.10 -2.42
CA ALA A 27 -1.42 -7.29 -2.49
C ALA A 27 -0.95 -8.34 -1.48
N LEU A 28 0.36 -8.61 -1.47
CA LEU A 28 0.97 -9.57 -0.54
C LEU A 28 0.78 -9.15 0.91
N ARG A 29 1.00 -7.88 1.22
CA ARG A 29 0.81 -7.32 2.58
C ARG A 29 -0.64 -7.39 3.02
N LEU A 30 -1.58 -7.06 2.13
CA LEU A 30 -3.01 -7.16 2.42
C LEU A 30 -3.42 -8.60 2.71
N HIS A 31 -2.97 -9.55 1.89
CA HIS A 31 -3.21 -10.99 2.10
C HIS A 31 -2.63 -11.48 3.43
N ARG A 32 -1.35 -11.19 3.70
CA ARG A 32 -0.69 -11.53 4.97
C ARG A 32 -1.37 -10.89 6.18
N CYS A 33 -1.87 -9.66 6.05
CA CYS A 33 -2.66 -9.00 7.08
C CYS A 33 -3.94 -9.79 7.39
N ALA A 34 -4.70 -10.19 6.35
CA ALA A 34 -5.90 -11.00 6.52
C ALA A 34 -5.60 -12.36 7.18
N VAL A 35 -4.52 -13.03 6.76
CA VAL A 35 -4.05 -14.28 7.36
C VAL A 35 -3.70 -14.10 8.84
N ALA A 36 -2.95 -13.06 9.20
CA ALA A 36 -2.54 -12.80 10.59
C ALA A 36 -3.75 -12.52 11.50
N VAL A 37 -4.71 -11.72 11.03
CA VAL A 37 -5.92 -11.40 11.79
C VAL A 37 -6.80 -12.64 11.96
N THR A 38 -6.97 -13.43 10.90
CA THR A 38 -7.78 -14.66 10.94
C THR A 38 -7.14 -15.74 11.82
N GLY A 39 -5.83 -15.92 11.74
CA GLY A 39 -5.10 -16.88 12.58
C GLY A 39 -5.20 -16.54 14.06
N SER A 40 -5.02 -15.26 14.42
CA SER A 40 -5.16 -14.80 15.81
C SER A 40 -6.59 -15.01 16.35
N ALA A 41 -7.60 -14.72 15.52
CA ALA A 41 -9.00 -14.93 15.91
C ALA A 41 -9.34 -16.41 16.06
N THR A 42 -8.85 -17.27 15.16
CA THR A 42 -9.04 -18.73 15.23
C THR A 42 -8.45 -19.30 16.51
N ALA A 43 -7.23 -18.90 16.87
CA ALA A 43 -6.58 -19.32 18.12
C ALA A 43 -7.37 -18.90 19.37
N ALA A 44 -8.12 -17.81 19.29
CA ALA A 44 -8.97 -17.31 20.35
C ALA A 44 -10.43 -17.83 20.29
N GLY A 45 -10.77 -18.72 19.35
CA GLY A 45 -12.14 -19.20 19.15
C GLY A 45 -13.14 -18.10 18.74
N ALA A 46 -12.64 -17.05 18.09
CA ALA A 46 -13.41 -15.84 17.75
C ALA A 46 -13.44 -15.59 16.24
N ARG A 47 -14.37 -14.75 15.80
CA ARG A 47 -14.44 -14.26 14.41
C ARG A 47 -13.34 -13.23 14.13
N ALA A 48 -12.78 -13.22 12.92
CA ALA A 48 -11.75 -12.27 12.55
C ALA A 48 -12.27 -10.83 12.60
N ARG A 49 -11.57 -9.96 13.34
CA ARG A 49 -11.84 -8.52 13.41
C ARG A 49 -10.55 -7.75 13.47
N LEU A 50 -10.48 -6.64 12.74
CA LEU A 50 -9.37 -5.71 12.86
C LEU A 50 -9.33 -5.09 14.27
N PRO A 51 -8.14 -4.90 14.85
CA PRO A 51 -7.98 -4.11 16.07
C PRO A 51 -8.53 -2.70 15.91
N ARG A 52 -9.03 -2.12 17.01
CA ARG A 52 -9.54 -0.74 17.06
C ARG A 52 -8.59 0.23 17.77
N THR A 53 -7.35 -0.19 17.97
CA THR A 53 -6.29 0.61 18.59
C THR A 53 -5.19 0.86 17.57
N LEU A 54 -4.48 1.99 17.71
CA LEU A 54 -3.36 2.32 16.84
C LEU A 54 -2.28 1.22 16.89
N ASP A 55 -1.86 0.83 18.10
CA ASP A 55 -0.80 -0.16 18.28
C ASP A 55 -1.22 -1.52 17.72
N GLY A 56 -2.47 -1.93 17.95
CA GLY A 56 -3.00 -3.18 17.41
C GLY A 56 -3.00 -3.20 15.88
N LEU A 57 -3.41 -2.09 15.25
CA LEU A 57 -3.38 -1.98 13.79
C LEU A 57 -1.94 -1.93 13.24
N GLN A 58 -1.03 -1.19 13.89
CA GLN A 58 0.37 -1.08 13.45
C GLN A 58 1.17 -2.37 13.61
N ALA A 59 0.75 -3.27 14.52
CA ALA A 59 1.33 -4.60 14.63
C ALA A 59 1.00 -5.51 13.42
N LEU A 60 0.02 -5.14 12.59
CA LEU A 60 -0.38 -5.96 11.45
C LEU A 60 0.58 -5.83 10.26
N PRO A 61 0.82 -6.93 9.51
CA PRO A 61 1.67 -6.92 8.32
C PRO A 61 1.29 -5.83 7.31
N GLY A 62 2.22 -4.91 7.05
CA GLY A 62 2.06 -3.87 6.03
C GLY A 62 1.15 -2.70 6.42
N VAL A 63 0.72 -2.61 7.67
CA VAL A 63 -0.03 -1.47 8.21
C VAL A 63 0.94 -0.53 8.91
N GLY A 64 1.29 0.58 8.24
CA GLY A 64 2.12 1.63 8.84
C GLY A 64 1.30 2.66 9.63
N PRO A 65 1.96 3.68 10.23
CA PRO A 65 1.30 4.70 11.05
C PRO A 65 0.14 5.41 10.36
N TYR A 66 0.33 5.80 9.09
CA TYR A 66 -0.73 6.42 8.31
C TYR A 66 -1.92 5.48 8.10
N THR A 67 -1.68 4.25 7.66
CA THR A 67 -2.76 3.28 7.37
C THR A 67 -3.54 2.94 8.64
N ALA A 68 -2.87 2.77 9.78
CA ALA A 68 -3.53 2.53 11.06
C ALA A 68 -4.47 3.69 11.42
N ARG A 69 -3.98 4.93 11.36
CA ARG A 69 -4.80 6.14 11.58
C ARG A 69 -5.96 6.22 10.59
N ALA A 70 -5.70 6.01 9.31
CA ALA A 70 -6.74 6.05 8.27
C ALA A 70 -7.85 5.01 8.49
N VAL A 71 -7.51 3.78 8.90
CA VAL A 71 -8.52 2.76 9.26
C VAL A 71 -9.40 3.26 10.41
N LEU A 72 -8.80 3.81 11.48
CA LEU A 72 -9.55 4.36 12.61
C LEU A 72 -10.44 5.55 12.22
N VAL A 73 -9.93 6.45 11.38
CA VAL A 73 -10.69 7.60 10.84
C VAL A 73 -11.90 7.11 10.05
N PHE A 74 -11.68 6.33 9.00
CA PHE A 74 -12.74 6.05 8.04
C PHE A 74 -13.70 4.97 8.53
N ALA A 75 -13.18 3.89 9.13
CA ALA A 75 -14.03 2.79 9.59
C ALA A 75 -14.70 3.10 10.94
N HIS A 76 -14.07 3.90 11.81
CA HIS A 76 -14.51 4.07 13.19
C HIS A 76 -14.79 5.51 13.60
N ASN A 77 -14.54 6.50 12.73
CA ASN A 77 -14.68 7.93 13.06
C ASN A 77 -13.94 8.31 14.36
N ALA A 78 -12.82 7.64 14.63
CA ALA A 78 -12.06 7.86 15.85
C ALA A 78 -11.36 9.23 15.81
N ASP A 79 -11.22 9.86 16.98
CA ASP A 79 -10.58 11.16 17.17
C ASP A 79 -9.05 11.09 17.04
N VAL A 80 -8.58 10.70 15.85
CA VAL A 80 -7.17 10.68 15.44
C VAL A 80 -7.05 11.30 14.05
N ALA A 81 -5.98 12.05 13.77
CA ALA A 81 -5.73 12.58 12.44
C ALA A 81 -4.83 11.64 11.62
N ALA A 82 -5.14 11.42 10.34
CA ALA A 82 -4.32 10.71 9.37
C ALA A 82 -3.79 11.70 8.33
N VAL A 83 -2.48 11.96 8.37
CA VAL A 83 -1.84 12.95 7.50
C VAL A 83 -1.35 12.30 6.21
N ASP A 84 -2.06 12.51 5.11
CA ASP A 84 -1.60 12.19 3.76
C ASP A 84 -0.99 13.42 3.05
N ALA A 85 -0.72 13.29 1.74
CA ALA A 85 -0.19 14.40 0.96
C ALA A 85 -1.18 15.56 0.79
N ASN A 86 -2.49 15.31 0.82
CA ASN A 86 -3.54 16.31 0.71
C ASN A 86 -3.71 17.05 2.03
N VAL A 87 -3.93 16.33 3.12
CA VAL A 87 -4.04 16.88 4.48
C VAL A 87 -2.80 17.68 4.84
N ARG A 88 -1.58 17.17 4.56
CA ARG A 88 -0.36 17.96 4.75
C ARG A 88 -0.44 19.30 4.02
N ARG A 89 -0.77 19.26 2.73
CA ARG A 89 -0.77 20.47 1.89
C ARG A 89 -1.79 21.49 2.39
N VAL A 90 -2.98 21.04 2.74
CA VAL A 90 -4.03 21.90 3.29
C VAL A 90 -3.59 22.52 4.60
N LEU A 91 -3.12 21.72 5.57
CA LEU A 91 -2.65 22.25 6.85
C LEU A 91 -1.46 23.20 6.70
N THR A 92 -0.51 22.87 5.82
CA THR A 92 0.63 23.74 5.53
C THR A 92 0.18 25.09 4.97
N HIS A 93 -0.76 25.09 4.02
CA HIS A 93 -1.25 26.31 3.39
C HIS A 93 -2.13 27.14 4.33
N GLU A 94 -3.20 26.56 4.87
CA GLU A 94 -4.21 27.28 5.64
C GLU A 94 -3.70 27.78 6.99
N LEU A 95 -2.72 27.09 7.58
CA LEU A 95 -2.14 27.48 8.87
C LEU A 95 -0.78 28.16 8.74
N GLY A 96 -0.32 28.43 7.51
CA GLY A 96 0.97 29.09 7.25
C GLY A 96 2.17 28.33 7.83
N LEU A 97 2.16 26.99 7.80
CA LEU A 97 3.22 26.18 8.39
C LEU A 97 4.47 26.14 7.48
N PRO A 98 5.67 25.91 8.06
CA PRO A 98 6.88 25.65 7.26
C PRO A 98 6.71 24.44 6.33
N HIS A 99 7.16 24.55 5.08
CA HIS A 99 7.01 23.47 4.09
C HIS A 99 7.82 22.21 4.44
N ASP A 100 8.92 22.39 5.17
CA ASP A 100 9.85 21.39 5.66
C ASP A 100 9.48 20.82 7.04
N LEU A 101 8.38 21.27 7.65
CA LEU A 101 7.92 20.82 8.97
C LEU A 101 7.94 19.28 9.09
N GLY A 102 8.58 18.76 10.12
CA GLY A 102 8.77 17.33 10.31
C GLY A 102 7.43 16.56 10.32
N PRO A 103 7.37 15.30 9.83
CA PRO A 103 6.14 14.51 9.88
C PRO A 103 5.54 14.38 11.28
N LYS A 104 6.38 14.34 12.32
CA LYS A 104 5.95 14.26 13.72
C LYS A 104 5.25 15.56 14.16
N ASP A 105 5.86 16.70 13.89
CA ASP A 105 5.30 18.00 14.30
C ASP A 105 4.02 18.31 13.52
N LEU A 106 4.00 18.00 12.23
CA LEU A 106 2.80 18.10 11.40
C LEU A 106 1.68 17.18 11.92
N GLN A 107 2.01 15.98 12.40
CA GLN A 107 1.04 15.08 13.00
C GLN A 107 0.46 15.67 14.29
N THR A 108 1.28 16.32 15.13
CA THR A 108 0.82 17.05 16.33
C THR A 108 -0.14 18.17 15.96
N VAL A 109 0.17 18.96 14.93
CA VAL A 109 -0.72 20.03 14.43
C VAL A 109 -2.03 19.44 13.93
N ALA A 110 -1.98 18.35 13.16
CA ALA A 110 -3.19 17.70 12.64
C ALA A 110 -4.07 17.12 13.77
N ASP A 111 -3.47 16.47 14.76
CA ASP A 111 -4.20 15.93 15.92
C ASP A 111 -4.83 17.07 16.75
N ALA A 112 -4.20 18.25 16.83
CA ALA A 112 -4.74 19.43 17.51
C ALA A 112 -5.83 20.16 16.71
N ALA A 113 -5.73 20.20 15.39
CA ALA A 113 -6.69 20.86 14.50
C ALA A 113 -7.98 20.05 14.28
N LEU A 114 -7.96 18.75 14.61
CA LEU A 114 -9.08 17.84 14.39
C LEU A 114 -10.27 18.19 15.31
N PRO A 115 -11.47 18.48 14.76
CA PRO A 115 -12.67 18.64 15.58
C PRO A 115 -13.12 17.28 16.13
N ARG A 116 -13.29 17.21 17.46
CA ARG A 116 -13.75 15.99 18.14
C ARG A 116 -15.08 15.49 17.58
N GLY A 117 -15.20 14.17 17.43
CA GLY A 117 -16.36 13.48 16.89
C GLY A 117 -16.57 13.62 15.38
N ARG A 118 -15.71 14.38 14.67
CA ARG A 118 -15.89 14.70 13.24
C ARG A 118 -14.74 14.24 12.36
N SER A 119 -13.95 13.27 12.83
CA SER A 119 -12.75 12.82 12.14
C SER A 119 -12.99 12.45 10.68
N ARG A 120 -13.98 11.60 10.40
CA ARG A 120 -14.29 11.15 9.03
C ARG A 120 -14.63 12.33 8.12
N ASP A 121 -15.51 13.22 8.55
CA ASP A 121 -15.98 14.36 7.75
C ASP A 121 -14.86 15.37 7.52
N TRP A 122 -14.06 15.64 8.56
CA TRP A 122 -12.90 16.51 8.45
C TRP A 122 -11.90 15.98 7.42
N HIS A 123 -11.56 14.68 7.47
CA HIS A 123 -10.64 14.09 6.50
C HIS A 123 -11.21 14.09 5.07
N ASN A 124 -12.49 13.72 4.89
CA ASN A 124 -13.13 13.77 3.57
C ASN A 124 -13.10 15.20 3.00
N GLY A 125 -13.45 16.19 3.82
CA GLY A 125 -13.40 17.61 3.43
C GLY A 125 -12.00 18.07 3.05
N LEU A 126 -10.98 17.75 3.85
CA LEU A 126 -9.59 18.13 3.55
C LEU A 126 -9.04 17.40 2.31
N MET A 127 -9.41 16.14 2.10
CA MET A 127 -8.98 15.38 0.92
C MET A 127 -9.61 15.94 -0.35
N ASP A 128 -10.91 16.20 -0.37
CA ASP A 128 -11.62 16.79 -1.51
C ASP A 128 -11.11 18.20 -1.79
N TYR A 129 -10.99 19.03 -0.75
CA TYR A 129 -10.45 20.38 -0.88
C TYR A 129 -9.02 20.36 -1.43
N GLY A 130 -8.15 19.51 -0.88
CA GLY A 130 -6.77 19.37 -1.37
C GLY A 130 -6.71 18.83 -2.80
N ALA A 131 -7.59 17.90 -3.18
CA ALA A 131 -7.58 17.29 -4.50
C ALA A 131 -8.15 18.21 -5.59
N LEU A 132 -9.20 18.96 -5.29
CA LEU A 132 -10.01 19.68 -6.28
C LEU A 132 -9.71 21.18 -6.32
N VAL A 133 -9.38 21.80 -5.19
CA VAL A 133 -9.25 23.26 -5.08
C VAL A 133 -7.80 23.64 -4.77
N LEU A 134 -7.29 23.19 -3.63
CA LEU A 134 -5.93 23.48 -3.19
C LEU A 134 -4.94 22.45 -3.72
N THR A 135 -4.86 22.36 -5.04
CA THR A 135 -3.93 21.47 -5.73
C THR A 135 -2.47 21.85 -5.48
N ALA A 136 -1.54 20.92 -5.75
CA ALA A 136 -0.11 21.23 -5.69
C ALA A 136 0.31 22.36 -6.65
N ARG A 137 -0.42 22.55 -7.75
CA ARG A 137 -0.17 23.63 -8.72
C ARG A 137 -0.61 24.97 -8.17
N SER A 138 -1.81 25.05 -7.58
CA SER A 138 -2.37 26.32 -7.07
C SER A 138 -1.68 26.78 -5.79
N SER A 139 -1.31 25.85 -4.91
CA SER A 139 -0.62 26.18 -3.64
C SER A 139 0.91 26.31 -3.75
N GLY A 140 1.53 25.82 -4.83
CA GLY A 140 2.98 25.69 -4.93
C GLY A 140 3.60 24.62 -3.99
N ILE A 141 2.80 23.95 -3.15
CA ILE A 141 3.26 22.93 -2.21
C ILE A 141 3.27 21.56 -2.90
N ALA A 142 4.44 21.18 -3.41
CA ALA A 142 4.64 19.90 -4.08
C ALA A 142 4.74 18.72 -3.10
N SER A 143 4.43 17.51 -3.58
CA SER A 143 4.69 16.26 -2.84
C SER A 143 6.18 16.15 -2.47
N ARG A 144 6.47 15.70 -1.24
CA ARG A 144 7.84 15.42 -0.76
C ARG A 144 8.55 14.34 -1.57
N ARG A 145 7.78 13.43 -2.18
CA ARG A 145 8.32 12.36 -3.01
C ARG A 145 7.83 12.51 -4.43
N ARG A 146 8.76 12.75 -5.35
CA ARG A 146 8.49 12.66 -6.79
C ARG A 146 8.77 11.25 -7.26
N GLN A 147 7.79 10.67 -7.94
CA GLN A 147 7.94 9.39 -8.60
C GLN A 147 8.29 9.65 -10.06
N GLY A 148 9.44 9.15 -10.52
CA GLY A 148 9.82 9.22 -11.94
C GLY A 148 8.83 8.47 -12.86
N PRO A 149 8.94 8.58 -14.19
CA PRO A 149 8.01 7.96 -15.14
C PRO A 149 7.83 6.44 -14.95
N PHE A 150 6.64 5.93 -15.30
CA PHE A 150 6.38 4.48 -15.24
C PHE A 150 6.95 3.75 -16.46
N GLN A 151 6.83 4.34 -17.65
CA GLN A 151 7.37 3.78 -18.87
C GLN A 151 8.90 3.62 -18.77
N GLY A 152 9.42 2.47 -19.20
CA GLY A 152 10.85 2.12 -19.17
C GLY A 152 11.41 1.80 -17.78
N SER A 153 10.63 2.00 -16.71
CA SER A 153 11.13 1.84 -15.35
C SER A 153 11.24 0.37 -14.92
N ARG A 154 12.12 0.11 -13.94
CA ARG A 154 12.23 -1.21 -13.27
C ARG A 154 10.89 -1.70 -12.72
N ARG A 155 10.05 -0.81 -12.20
CA ARG A 155 8.71 -1.16 -11.69
C ARG A 155 7.76 -1.64 -12.78
N GLN A 156 7.87 -1.13 -14.01
CA GLN A 156 7.10 -1.64 -15.15
C GLN A 156 7.58 -3.03 -15.55
N ARG A 157 8.89 -3.23 -15.68
CA ARG A 157 9.46 -4.54 -16.05
C ARG A 157 9.10 -5.63 -15.02
N ARG A 158 9.21 -5.33 -13.72
CA ARG A 158 8.76 -6.21 -12.63
C ARG A 158 7.28 -6.58 -12.74
N ALA A 159 6.41 -5.61 -13.05
CA ALA A 159 4.97 -5.85 -13.21
C ALA A 159 4.68 -6.72 -14.44
N ARG A 160 5.37 -6.51 -15.56
CA ARG A 160 5.25 -7.34 -16.77
C ARG A 160 5.70 -8.78 -16.49
N LEU A 161 6.82 -8.98 -15.81
CA LEU A 161 7.32 -10.30 -15.41
C LEU A 161 6.26 -11.07 -14.62
N LEU A 162 5.71 -10.46 -13.55
CA LEU A 162 4.67 -11.08 -12.75
C LEU A 162 3.42 -11.42 -13.57
N ARG A 163 2.99 -10.53 -14.48
CA ARG A 163 1.85 -10.81 -15.37
C ARG A 163 2.10 -12.03 -16.26
N ARG A 164 3.32 -12.20 -16.78
CA ARG A 164 3.69 -13.38 -17.59
C ARG A 164 3.57 -14.67 -16.78
N VAL A 165 4.16 -14.71 -15.58
CA VAL A 165 4.10 -15.89 -14.70
C VAL A 165 2.67 -16.18 -14.25
N LEU A 166 1.86 -15.14 -13.98
CA LEU A 166 0.45 -15.31 -13.62
C LEU A 166 -0.39 -15.90 -14.76
N ALA A 167 -0.14 -15.46 -15.99
CA ALA A 167 -0.92 -15.84 -17.17
C ALA A 167 -0.55 -17.22 -17.72
N HIS A 168 0.74 -17.55 -17.76
CA HIS A 168 1.25 -18.75 -18.43
C HIS A 168 1.73 -19.83 -17.45
N GLY A 169 1.68 -19.56 -16.15
CA GLY A 169 2.25 -20.45 -15.14
C GLY A 169 3.76 -20.26 -14.99
N PRO A 170 4.46 -21.24 -14.38
CA PRO A 170 5.88 -21.13 -14.09
C PRO A 170 6.73 -21.10 -15.35
N LEU A 171 7.67 -20.15 -15.43
CA LEU A 171 8.52 -19.91 -16.60
C LEU A 171 10.00 -19.93 -16.20
N THR A 172 10.86 -20.39 -17.10
CA THR A 172 12.31 -20.32 -16.98
C THR A 172 12.84 -18.90 -17.23
N LEU A 173 14.07 -18.61 -16.81
CA LEU A 173 14.69 -17.30 -17.06
C LEU A 173 14.80 -16.97 -18.57
N PRO A 174 15.19 -17.91 -19.47
CA PRO A 174 15.22 -17.64 -20.90
C PRO A 174 13.83 -17.33 -21.49
N GLU A 175 12.79 -18.09 -21.11
CA GLU A 175 11.41 -17.82 -21.55
C GLU A 175 10.95 -16.41 -21.13
N LEU A 176 11.27 -16.00 -19.89
CA LEU A 176 10.98 -14.66 -19.40
C LEU A 176 11.78 -13.59 -20.14
N ALA A 177 13.04 -13.84 -20.48
CA ALA A 177 13.89 -12.90 -21.22
C ALA A 177 13.33 -12.63 -22.61
N THR A 178 12.98 -13.69 -23.34
CA THR A 178 12.28 -13.61 -24.63
C THR A 178 10.95 -12.88 -24.49
N ALA A 179 10.14 -13.26 -23.50
CA ALA A 179 8.80 -12.71 -23.31
C ALA A 179 8.76 -11.23 -22.87
N LEU A 180 9.87 -10.70 -22.36
CA LEU A 180 10.05 -9.31 -21.91
C LEU A 180 10.95 -8.50 -22.84
N GLU A 181 11.46 -9.09 -23.92
CA GLU A 181 12.38 -8.46 -24.88
C GLU A 181 13.61 -7.85 -24.18
N THR A 182 14.26 -8.63 -23.33
CA THR A 182 15.34 -8.18 -22.44
C THR A 182 16.36 -9.31 -22.24
N THR A 183 17.49 -9.05 -21.57
CA THR A 183 18.52 -10.08 -21.35
C THR A 183 18.20 -11.01 -20.17
N THR A 184 18.76 -12.22 -20.18
CA THR A 184 18.65 -13.16 -19.04
C THR A 184 19.26 -12.58 -17.76
N ALA A 185 20.33 -11.79 -17.86
CA ALA A 185 20.94 -11.10 -16.71
C ALA A 185 19.95 -10.12 -16.07
N GLU A 186 19.30 -9.26 -16.86
CA GLU A 186 18.28 -8.33 -16.36
C GLU A 186 17.07 -9.06 -15.75
N VAL A 187 16.61 -10.16 -16.35
CA VAL A 187 15.52 -10.97 -15.77
C VAL A 187 15.95 -11.56 -14.43
N THR A 188 17.19 -12.05 -14.32
CA THR A 188 17.74 -12.60 -13.07
C THR A 188 17.68 -11.56 -11.94
N ASP A 189 18.10 -10.33 -12.22
CA ASP A 189 18.01 -9.22 -11.26
C ASP A 189 16.55 -8.91 -10.87
N LEU A 190 15.64 -8.89 -11.84
CA LEU A 190 14.22 -8.66 -11.59
C LEU A 190 13.60 -9.76 -10.73
N VAL A 191 13.95 -11.02 -10.98
CA VAL A 191 13.51 -12.19 -10.19
C VAL A 191 14.08 -12.11 -8.78
N ALA A 192 15.36 -11.78 -8.60
CA ALA A 192 15.96 -11.62 -7.27
C ALA A 192 15.25 -10.54 -6.44
N LEU A 193 14.88 -9.41 -7.06
CA LEU A 193 14.09 -8.36 -6.40
C LEU A 193 12.68 -8.82 -6.02
N LEU A 194 12.00 -9.52 -6.93
CA LEU A 194 10.66 -10.05 -6.67
C LEU A 194 10.68 -11.14 -5.60
N HIS A 195 11.75 -11.94 -5.56
CA HIS A 195 11.96 -12.98 -4.57
C HIS A 195 12.19 -12.37 -3.18
N ARG A 196 13.05 -11.36 -3.08
CA ARG A 196 13.26 -10.58 -1.86
C ARG A 196 11.96 -9.96 -1.34
N ASP A 197 11.11 -9.51 -2.24
CA ASP A 197 9.80 -8.95 -1.92
C ASP A 197 8.75 -10.01 -1.55
N GLY A 198 9.08 -11.30 -1.68
CA GLY A 198 8.19 -12.43 -1.38
C GLY A 198 7.08 -12.63 -2.41
N LEU A 199 7.24 -12.09 -3.63
CA LEU A 199 6.23 -12.18 -4.69
C LEU A 199 6.42 -13.38 -5.62
N VAL A 200 7.65 -13.87 -5.73
CA VAL A 200 7.99 -15.04 -6.54
C VAL A 200 8.92 -15.98 -5.79
N ARG A 201 8.91 -17.25 -6.20
CA ARG A 201 9.85 -18.28 -5.75
C ARG A 201 10.41 -19.03 -6.96
N THR A 202 11.59 -19.59 -6.82
CA THR A 202 12.21 -20.41 -7.88
C THR A 202 12.26 -21.86 -7.42
N SER A 203 11.80 -22.77 -8.27
CA SER A 203 11.84 -24.22 -8.03
C SER A 203 11.94 -24.92 -9.38
N GLU A 204 12.80 -25.94 -9.46
CA GLU A 204 13.06 -26.71 -10.69
C GLU A 204 13.46 -25.82 -11.88
N GLY A 205 14.28 -24.80 -11.63
CA GLY A 205 14.73 -23.84 -12.66
C GLY A 205 13.63 -22.91 -13.19
N ARG A 206 12.42 -22.95 -12.61
CA ARG A 206 11.26 -22.15 -13.01
C ARG A 206 10.88 -21.14 -11.93
N VAL A 207 10.40 -19.98 -12.37
CA VAL A 207 9.91 -18.89 -11.52
C VAL A 207 8.41 -19.03 -11.37
N HIS A 208 7.95 -19.09 -10.12
CA HIS A 208 6.55 -19.24 -9.72
C HIS A 208 6.10 -18.00 -8.95
N VAL A 209 4.79 -17.72 -8.95
CA VAL A 209 4.23 -16.84 -7.91
C VAL A 209 4.39 -17.53 -6.56
N ALA A 210 4.72 -16.74 -5.54
CA ALA A 210 4.92 -17.23 -4.18
C ALA A 210 3.69 -17.93 -3.61
#